data_AF-A0A955ZRZ1-F1
#
_entry.id   AF-A0A955ZRZ1-F1
#
_cell.length_a   1.000
_cell.length_b   1.000
_cell.length_c   1.000
_cell.angle_alpha   90.00
_cell.angle_beta   90.00
_cell.angle_gamma   90.00
#
_symmetry.space_group_name_H-M   'P 1'
#
loop_
_entity.id
_entity.type
_entity.pdbx_description
1 polymer ?
#
loop_
_entity_poly.entity_id
_entity_poly.type
_entity_poly.pdbx_seq_one_letter_code
_entity_poly.pdbx_strand_id
1 'polypeptide(L)'
;MGLLVPNYIIDANVATNLIHYYWDEWSVKDYFIEVEEDQFERLDDLSDAANLALAIGCGEWISYRLSLLNNDPVPQNYLEAAWAAIVYPGYCKYIETVDDEWRGPIRGPLNMTISILNDGIHCRDTDSQEATRSCWMYNLAQHVLPHTDEFDRWFEACVLRLELYHPWVEDDDIWEEGPPFGLPVPREVLDPSFSYDPENAPELIDRFLRSLNP
;
A
#
# COMPACT_ATOMS: atom_id res chain seq x y z
N MET A 1 4.44 0.27 19.20
CA MET A 1 4.59 -1.12 18.72
C MET A 1 4.99 -1.02 17.26
N GLY A 2 5.72 -1.98 16.71
CA GLY A 2 5.99 -1.99 15.26
C GLY A 2 4.86 -2.68 14.51
N LEU A 3 4.68 -2.34 13.24
CA LEU A 3 3.72 -2.97 12.34
C LEU A 3 3.82 -4.51 12.44
N LEU A 4 2.71 -5.17 12.78
CA LEU A 4 2.64 -6.64 12.74
C LEU A 4 2.66 -7.10 11.29
N VAL A 5 3.68 -7.83 10.87
CA VAL A 5 3.76 -8.37 9.50
C VAL A 5 2.73 -9.49 9.33
N PRO A 6 1.93 -9.50 8.24
CA PRO A 6 0.96 -10.56 7.99
C PRO A 6 1.63 -11.91 7.71
N ASN A 7 1.01 -13.00 8.15
CA ASN A 7 1.57 -14.35 7.97
C ASN A 7 1.79 -14.70 6.50
N TYR A 8 0.92 -14.27 5.58
CA TYR A 8 1.08 -14.55 4.15
C TYR A 8 2.37 -13.95 3.56
N ILE A 9 2.88 -12.83 4.10
CA ILE A 9 4.17 -12.26 3.67
C ILE A 9 5.33 -13.04 4.29
N ILE A 10 5.19 -13.45 5.56
CA ILE A 10 6.20 -14.26 6.27
C ILE A 10 6.38 -15.60 5.56
N ASP A 11 5.28 -16.27 5.24
CA ASP A 11 5.24 -17.60 4.61
C ASP A 11 5.81 -17.58 3.18
N ALA A 12 5.72 -16.44 2.48
CA ALA A 12 6.33 -16.25 1.16
C ALA A 12 7.88 -16.21 1.19
N ASN A 13 8.49 -16.10 2.38
CA ASN A 13 9.94 -16.14 2.60
C ASN A 13 10.73 -15.16 1.69
N VAL A 14 10.20 -13.96 1.50
CA VAL A 14 10.79 -12.93 0.64
C VAL A 14 11.94 -12.18 1.31
N ALA A 15 11.99 -12.14 2.65
CA ALA A 15 13.04 -11.46 3.40
C ALA A 15 14.37 -12.24 3.32
N THR A 16 15.30 -11.76 2.49
CA THR A 16 16.62 -12.37 2.30
C THR A 16 17.75 -11.35 2.44
N ASN A 17 18.96 -11.83 2.79
CA ASN A 17 20.17 -11.00 2.93
C ASN A 17 20.84 -10.63 1.59
N LEU A 18 20.25 -10.97 0.45
CA LEU A 18 20.82 -10.75 -0.87
C LEU A 18 19.96 -9.78 -1.66
N ILE A 19 20.58 -8.85 -2.38
CA ILE A 19 19.90 -7.99 -3.36
C ILE A 19 20.07 -8.62 -4.74
N HIS A 20 18.95 -8.81 -5.45
CA HIS A 20 18.90 -9.46 -6.76
C HIS A 20 18.51 -8.51 -7.91
N TYR A 21 18.29 -7.23 -7.60
CA TYR A 21 17.89 -6.19 -8.55
C TYR A 21 18.93 -5.07 -8.60
N TYR A 22 18.88 -4.30 -9.68
CA TYR A 22 19.63 -3.06 -9.82
C TYR A 22 18.79 -1.88 -9.34
N TRP A 23 19.45 -0.85 -8.80
CA TRP A 23 18.79 0.37 -8.37
C TRP A 23 19.62 1.59 -8.70
N ASP A 24 19.00 2.54 -9.38
CA ASP A 24 19.51 3.86 -9.71
C ASP A 24 18.41 4.91 -9.51
N GLU A 25 18.57 5.79 -8.50
CA GLU A 25 17.59 6.84 -8.21
C GLU A 25 17.32 7.78 -9.40
N TRP A 26 18.26 7.89 -10.34
CA TRP A 26 18.12 8.75 -11.51
C TRP A 26 17.28 8.12 -12.62
N SER A 27 17.01 6.81 -12.51
CA SER A 27 16.35 5.99 -13.54
C SER A 27 15.10 5.29 -13.00
N VAL A 28 14.40 5.91 -12.02
CA VAL A 28 13.18 5.36 -11.38
C VAL A 28 12.07 4.97 -12.34
N LYS A 29 12.03 5.58 -13.53
CA LYS A 29 11.08 5.23 -14.59
C LYS A 29 11.17 3.77 -15.00
N ASP A 30 12.39 3.24 -15.02
CA ASP A 30 12.67 1.87 -15.46
C ASP A 30 12.22 0.81 -14.43
N TYR A 31 11.78 1.23 -13.23
CA TYR A 31 11.47 0.32 -12.12
C TYR A 31 10.00 0.26 -11.76
N PHE A 32 9.28 1.39 -11.79
CA PHE A 32 7.92 1.38 -11.25
C PHE A 32 6.91 2.35 -11.88
N ILE A 33 7.35 3.35 -12.66
CA ILE A 33 6.46 4.43 -13.12
C ILE A 33 5.60 4.00 -14.32
N GLU A 34 6.02 2.99 -15.08
CA GLU A 34 5.21 2.47 -16.20
C GLU A 34 3.86 1.94 -15.69
N VAL A 35 2.78 2.29 -16.38
CA VAL A 35 1.42 1.90 -16.01
C VAL A 35 0.85 1.13 -17.19
N GLU A 36 0.63 -0.17 -17.00
CA GLU A 36 -0.04 -1.02 -17.98
C GLU A 36 -1.53 -0.66 -18.00
N GLU A 37 -2.05 -0.37 -19.20
CA GLU A 37 -3.42 0.16 -19.39
C GLU A 37 -4.48 -0.77 -18.78
N ASP A 38 -4.40 -2.08 -19.06
CA ASP A 38 -5.34 -3.07 -18.54
C ASP A 38 -5.33 -3.16 -17.00
N GLN A 39 -4.16 -3.02 -16.36
CA GLN A 39 -4.06 -3.03 -14.90
C GLN A 39 -4.63 -1.74 -14.33
N PHE A 40 -4.32 -0.60 -14.95
CA PHE A 40 -4.83 0.69 -14.52
C PHE A 40 -6.34 0.74 -14.58
N GLU A 41 -6.95 0.42 -15.73
CA GLU A 41 -8.41 0.46 -15.90
C GLU A 41 -9.11 -0.40 -14.85
N ARG A 42 -8.59 -1.60 -14.59
CA ARG A 42 -9.13 -2.50 -13.56
C ARG A 42 -9.04 -1.93 -12.15
N LEU A 43 -7.94 -1.24 -11.83
CA LEU A 43 -7.77 -0.62 -10.50
C LEU A 43 -8.53 0.70 -10.38
N ASP A 44 -8.76 1.41 -11.47
CA ASP A 44 -9.56 2.64 -11.53
C ASP A 44 -11.04 2.39 -11.24
N ASP A 45 -11.52 1.16 -11.49
CA ASP A 45 -12.86 0.70 -11.07
C ASP A 45 -12.99 0.46 -9.55
N LEU A 46 -11.90 0.55 -8.77
CA LEU A 46 -11.93 0.44 -7.31
C LEU A 46 -12.05 1.81 -6.64
N SER A 47 -12.59 1.84 -5.42
CA SER A 47 -12.54 3.05 -4.60
C SER A 47 -11.11 3.54 -4.33
N ASP A 48 -10.92 4.84 -4.18
CA ASP A 48 -9.63 5.44 -3.80
C ASP A 48 -9.07 4.83 -2.50
N ALA A 49 -9.95 4.57 -1.51
CA ALA A 49 -9.58 3.90 -0.28
C ALA A 49 -9.08 2.45 -0.50
N ALA A 50 -9.66 1.72 -1.47
CA ALA A 50 -9.21 0.40 -1.87
C ALA A 50 -7.86 0.43 -2.59
N ASN A 51 -7.66 1.39 -3.48
CA ASN A 51 -6.38 1.61 -4.14
C ASN A 51 -5.27 1.96 -3.14
N LEU A 52 -5.54 2.89 -2.23
CA LEU A 52 -4.58 3.20 -1.18
C LEU A 52 -4.29 1.99 -0.29
N ALA A 53 -5.31 1.20 0.08
CA ALA A 53 -5.09 -0.02 0.84
C ALA A 53 -4.15 -1.00 0.09
N LEU A 54 -4.38 -1.23 -1.21
CA LEU A 54 -3.50 -2.05 -2.05
C LEU A 54 -2.07 -1.51 -2.07
N ALA A 55 -1.90 -0.21 -2.27
CA ALA A 55 -0.59 0.43 -2.24
C ALA A 55 0.11 0.25 -0.88
N ILE A 56 -0.61 0.39 0.24
CA ILE A 56 -0.05 0.13 1.57
C ILE A 56 0.36 -1.33 1.70
N GLY A 57 -0.50 -2.27 1.29
CA GLY A 57 -0.21 -3.71 1.29
C GLY A 57 1.05 -4.06 0.50
N CYS A 58 1.21 -3.54 -0.72
CA CYS A 58 2.44 -3.68 -1.51
C CYS A 58 3.66 -3.09 -0.77
N GLY A 59 3.50 -1.95 -0.10
CA GLY A 59 4.51 -1.37 0.77
C GLY A 59 4.93 -2.29 1.93
N GLU A 60 4.02 -3.08 2.49
CA GLU A 60 4.35 -4.08 3.51
C GLU A 60 5.23 -5.20 2.97
N TRP A 61 4.95 -5.69 1.75
CA TRP A 61 5.79 -6.67 1.07
C TRP A 61 7.21 -6.13 0.86
N ILE A 62 7.33 -4.89 0.36
CA ILE A 62 8.63 -4.22 0.14
C ILE A 62 9.37 -4.01 1.47
N SER A 63 8.67 -3.51 2.50
CA SER A 63 9.25 -3.27 3.82
C SER A 63 9.74 -4.56 4.47
N TYR A 64 8.92 -5.61 4.45
CA TYR A 64 9.28 -6.91 5.01
C TYR A 64 10.45 -7.55 4.26
N ARG A 65 10.42 -7.48 2.92
CA ARG A 65 11.51 -7.93 2.05
C ARG A 65 12.87 -7.35 2.46
N LEU A 66 12.89 -6.08 2.85
CA LEU A 66 14.11 -5.35 3.19
C LEU A 66 14.42 -5.32 4.69
N SER A 67 13.57 -5.92 5.53
CA SER A 67 13.68 -5.89 7.00
C SER A 67 14.98 -6.49 7.55
N LEU A 68 15.56 -7.50 6.88
CA LEU A 68 16.85 -8.08 7.29
C LEU A 68 18.06 -7.21 6.92
N LEU A 69 17.88 -6.27 5.99
CA LEU A 69 18.91 -5.40 5.45
C LEU A 69 18.84 -3.97 6.00
N ASN A 70 17.70 -3.58 6.57
CA ASN A 70 17.46 -2.27 7.14
C ASN A 70 16.71 -2.38 8.48
N ASN A 71 17.34 -1.91 9.56
CA ASN A 71 16.76 -1.88 10.91
C ASN A 71 16.09 -0.54 11.25
N ASP A 72 15.98 0.38 10.28
CA ASP A 72 15.33 1.67 10.51
C ASP A 72 13.81 1.45 10.66
N PRO A 73 13.19 1.88 11.79
CA PRO A 73 11.77 1.66 12.03
C PRO A 73 10.86 2.58 11.21
N VAL A 74 11.40 3.64 10.58
CA VAL A 74 10.60 4.67 9.88
C VAL A 74 9.63 4.07 8.85
N PRO A 75 10.02 3.17 7.93
CA PRO A 75 9.10 2.64 6.93
C PRO A 75 7.93 1.87 7.54
N GLN A 76 8.19 1.06 8.58
CA GLN A 76 7.14 0.26 9.24
C GLN A 76 6.18 1.14 10.02
N ASN A 77 6.70 2.15 10.75
CA ASN A 77 5.87 3.12 11.45
C ASN A 77 5.01 3.94 10.47
N TYR A 78 5.57 4.28 9.31
CA TYR A 78 4.86 5.01 8.27
C TYR A 78 3.74 4.17 7.66
N LEU A 79 3.98 2.89 7.36
CA LEU A 79 2.93 1.97 6.88
C LEU A 79 1.81 1.77 7.90
N GLU A 80 2.13 1.65 9.19
CA GLU A 80 1.12 1.58 10.27
C GLU A 80 0.29 2.87 10.33
N ALA A 81 0.92 4.04 10.22
CA ALA A 81 0.23 5.32 10.15
C ALA A 81 -0.60 5.48 8.87
N ALA A 82 -0.13 4.95 7.74
CA ALA A 82 -0.84 4.98 6.46
C ALA A 82 -2.14 4.17 6.51
N TRP A 83 -2.15 3.01 7.18
CA TRP A 83 -3.39 2.27 7.46
C TRP A 83 -4.41 3.11 8.24
N ALA A 84 -3.95 3.89 9.22
CA ALA A 84 -4.83 4.79 9.95
C ALA A 84 -5.31 5.96 9.05
N ALA A 85 -4.47 6.42 8.13
CA ALA A 85 -4.78 7.52 7.22
C ALA A 85 -5.88 7.20 6.19
N ILE A 86 -6.19 5.93 5.95
CA ILE A 86 -7.39 5.52 5.20
C ILE A 86 -8.65 6.09 5.86
N VAL A 87 -8.70 6.12 7.19
CA VAL A 87 -9.84 6.66 7.95
C VAL A 87 -9.80 8.18 8.01
N TYR A 88 -8.62 8.72 8.33
CA TYR A 88 -8.42 10.17 8.42
C TYR A 88 -6.96 10.53 8.10
N PRO A 89 -6.69 11.32 7.05
CA PRO A 89 -5.32 11.63 6.62
C PRO A 89 -4.41 12.20 7.72
N GLY A 90 -4.98 12.91 8.71
CA GLY A 90 -4.21 13.48 9.83
C GLY A 90 -3.59 12.46 10.79
N TYR A 91 -3.91 11.17 10.68
CA TYR A 91 -3.22 10.11 11.43
C TYR A 91 -1.85 9.73 10.84
N CYS A 92 -1.59 10.05 9.58
CA CYS A 92 -0.26 9.94 8.99
C CYS A 92 0.31 11.34 8.79
N LYS A 93 1.54 11.55 9.26
CA LYS A 93 2.24 12.82 9.04
C LYS A 93 3.04 12.72 7.74
N TYR A 94 2.89 13.73 6.88
CA TYR A 94 3.79 13.90 5.74
C TYR A 94 5.25 13.96 6.23
N ILE A 95 6.09 13.08 5.68
CA ILE A 95 7.53 13.08 5.94
C ILE A 95 8.30 13.08 4.63
N GLU A 96 9.43 13.78 4.61
CA GLU A 96 10.43 13.64 3.55
C GLU A 96 11.63 12.93 4.15
N THR A 97 12.22 12.02 3.37
CA THR A 97 13.49 11.43 3.74
C THR A 97 14.63 12.29 3.20
N VAL A 98 15.83 12.14 3.77
CA VAL A 98 17.01 12.84 3.27
C VAL A 98 17.63 12.02 2.15
N ASP A 99 17.59 12.51 0.91
CA ASP A 99 18.02 11.79 -0.30
C ASP A 99 19.40 11.11 -0.16
N ASP A 100 20.40 11.83 0.38
CA ASP A 100 21.76 11.30 0.58
C ASP A 100 21.82 10.13 1.60
N GLU A 101 20.88 10.07 2.54
CA GLU A 101 20.77 9.04 3.58
C GLU A 101 19.85 7.88 3.17
N TRP A 102 18.96 8.12 2.21
CA TRP A 102 17.89 7.20 1.77
C TRP A 102 18.07 6.71 0.33
N ARG A 103 19.32 6.66 -0.11
CA ARG A 103 19.75 6.12 -1.40
C ARG A 103 20.20 4.65 -1.34
N GLY A 104 20.48 4.11 -2.51
CA GLY A 104 20.98 2.77 -2.75
C GLY A 104 19.86 1.73 -2.80
N PRO A 105 20.22 0.47 -3.09
CA PRO A 105 19.24 -0.57 -3.39
C PRO A 105 18.34 -0.92 -2.21
N ILE A 106 18.70 -0.59 -0.97
CA ILE A 106 17.89 -0.91 0.20
C ILE A 106 16.97 0.27 0.57
N ARG A 107 17.55 1.44 0.81
CA ARG A 107 16.75 2.59 1.29
C ARG A 107 16.04 3.33 0.17
N GLY A 108 16.52 3.26 -1.07
CA GLY A 108 15.86 3.85 -2.23
C GLY A 108 14.44 3.32 -2.44
N PRO A 109 14.21 2.00 -2.52
CA PRO A 109 12.86 1.47 -2.61
C PRO A 109 11.97 1.84 -1.43
N LEU A 110 12.50 1.81 -0.19
CA LEU A 110 11.75 2.20 1.01
C LEU A 110 11.36 3.69 0.98
N ASN A 111 12.24 4.55 0.46
CA ASN A 111 11.96 5.95 0.23
C ASN A 111 10.81 6.10 -0.78
N MET A 112 10.88 5.40 -1.92
CA MET A 112 9.82 5.44 -2.93
C MET A 112 8.49 4.94 -2.38
N THR A 113 8.49 3.89 -1.55
CA THR A 113 7.28 3.46 -0.84
C THR A 113 6.67 4.59 -0.01
N ILE A 114 7.48 5.29 0.78
CA ILE A 114 7.00 6.44 1.59
C ILE A 114 6.51 7.57 0.68
N SER A 115 7.23 7.92 -0.39
CA SER A 115 6.85 9.00 -1.30
C SER A 115 5.53 8.71 -2.04
N ILE A 116 5.35 7.51 -2.58
CA ILE A 116 4.11 7.12 -3.27
C ILE A 116 2.92 7.20 -2.31
N LEU A 117 3.10 6.73 -1.06
CA LEU A 117 2.05 6.80 -0.04
C LEU A 117 1.80 8.22 0.46
N ASN A 118 2.83 9.06 0.59
CA ASN A 118 2.66 10.48 0.89
C ASN A 118 1.77 11.14 -0.17
N ASP A 119 2.04 10.88 -1.44
CA ASP A 119 1.23 11.42 -2.54
C ASP A 119 -0.21 10.92 -2.45
N GLY A 120 -0.43 9.64 -2.20
CA GLY A 120 -1.77 9.04 -2.02
C GLY A 120 -2.49 9.40 -0.73
N ILE A 121 -1.84 10.06 0.23
CA ILE A 121 -2.48 10.50 1.48
C ILE A 121 -2.67 12.02 1.49
N HIS A 122 -1.70 12.76 0.97
CA HIS A 122 -1.59 14.21 1.16
C HIS A 122 -1.79 15.04 -0.10
N CYS A 123 -1.69 14.43 -1.29
CA CYS A 123 -1.80 15.15 -2.58
C CYS A 123 -3.12 14.88 -3.33
N ARG A 124 -4.09 14.22 -2.69
CA ARG A 124 -5.37 13.80 -3.30
C ARG A 124 -6.16 14.93 -3.95
N ASP A 125 -6.16 16.10 -3.33
CA ASP A 125 -6.88 17.28 -3.86
C ASP A 125 -6.28 17.81 -5.17
N THR A 126 -5.04 17.43 -5.47
CA THR A 126 -4.29 17.90 -6.65
C THR A 126 -4.04 16.81 -7.69
N ASP A 127 -4.12 15.55 -7.29
CA ASP A 127 -3.97 14.38 -8.14
C ASP A 127 -4.81 13.23 -7.58
N SER A 128 -5.97 13.02 -8.19
CA SER A 128 -7.00 12.10 -7.71
C SER A 128 -6.87 10.68 -8.28
N GLN A 129 -5.82 10.36 -9.04
CA GLN A 129 -5.66 9.04 -9.65
C GLN A 129 -4.97 8.07 -8.68
N GLU A 130 -5.70 7.54 -7.70
CA GLU A 130 -5.15 6.58 -6.72
C GLU A 130 -4.74 5.26 -7.38
N ALA A 131 -5.42 4.82 -8.44
CA ALA A 131 -5.05 3.64 -9.22
C ALA A 131 -3.61 3.67 -9.72
N THR A 132 -3.10 4.85 -10.13
CA THR A 132 -1.71 5.03 -10.54
C THR A 132 -0.72 4.65 -9.44
N ARG A 133 -1.01 5.03 -8.19
CA ARG A 133 -0.15 4.74 -7.03
C ARG A 133 -0.16 3.25 -6.69
N SER A 134 -1.29 2.58 -6.85
CA SER A 134 -1.40 1.12 -6.74
C SER A 134 -0.53 0.41 -7.79
N CYS A 135 -0.62 0.82 -9.06
CA CYS A 135 0.23 0.31 -10.14
C CYS A 135 1.72 0.51 -9.84
N TRP A 136 2.10 1.72 -9.43
CA TRP A 136 3.47 2.05 -9.07
C TRP A 136 3.99 1.17 -7.92
N MET A 137 3.20 0.99 -6.86
CA MET A 137 3.63 0.15 -5.75
C MET A 137 3.69 -1.33 -6.12
N TYR A 138 2.77 -1.81 -6.97
CA TYR A 138 2.81 -3.16 -7.52
C TYR A 138 4.11 -3.40 -8.30
N ASN A 139 4.45 -2.50 -9.24
CA ASN A 139 5.67 -2.60 -10.03
C ASN A 139 6.94 -2.50 -9.18
N LEU A 140 6.95 -1.61 -8.18
CA LEU A 140 8.06 -1.50 -7.25
C LEU A 140 8.25 -2.80 -6.45
N ALA A 141 7.16 -3.44 -6.03
CA ALA A 141 7.22 -4.74 -5.37
C ALA A 141 7.75 -5.84 -6.32
N GLN A 142 7.26 -5.90 -7.57
CA GLN A 142 7.78 -6.81 -8.59
C GLN A 142 9.30 -6.69 -8.76
N HIS A 143 9.82 -5.45 -8.77
CA HIS A 143 11.24 -5.19 -8.95
C HIS A 143 12.10 -5.59 -7.75
N VAL A 144 11.60 -5.41 -6.53
CA VAL A 144 12.37 -5.56 -5.28
C VAL A 144 12.31 -6.97 -4.70
N LEU A 145 11.21 -7.70 -4.94
CA LEU A 145 11.03 -9.05 -4.45
C LEU A 145 11.97 -10.04 -5.18
N PRO A 146 12.51 -11.07 -4.49
CA PRO A 146 13.41 -12.03 -5.13
C PRO A 146 12.68 -13.02 -6.04
N HIS A 147 11.38 -13.20 -5.80
CA HIS A 147 10.44 -14.07 -6.48
C HIS A 147 9.04 -13.49 -6.24
N THR A 148 8.20 -13.48 -7.27
CA THR A 148 6.92 -12.75 -7.27
C THR A 148 5.69 -13.65 -7.23
N ASP A 149 5.81 -14.96 -7.46
CA ASP A 149 4.65 -15.87 -7.60
C ASP A 149 3.64 -15.80 -6.43
N GLU A 150 4.12 -15.69 -5.18
CA GLU A 150 3.24 -15.56 -4.00
C GLU A 150 2.64 -14.16 -3.87
N PHE A 151 3.41 -13.14 -4.25
CA PHE A 151 2.94 -11.76 -4.28
C PHE A 151 1.88 -11.57 -5.37
N ASP A 152 2.07 -12.11 -6.57
CA ASP A 152 1.10 -12.05 -7.67
C ASP A 152 -0.22 -12.73 -7.29
N ARG A 153 -0.13 -13.91 -6.67
CA ARG A 153 -1.31 -14.63 -6.15
C ARG A 153 -2.02 -13.85 -5.04
N TRP A 154 -1.26 -13.23 -4.14
CA TRP A 154 -1.82 -12.37 -3.11
C TRP A 154 -2.50 -11.14 -3.70
N PHE A 155 -1.84 -10.45 -4.63
CA PHE A 155 -2.33 -9.23 -5.25
C PHE A 155 -3.64 -9.50 -6.00
N GLU A 156 -3.67 -10.54 -6.83
CA GLU A 156 -4.87 -10.94 -7.56
C GLU A 156 -6.03 -11.29 -6.61
N ALA A 157 -5.76 -12.05 -5.54
CA ALA A 157 -6.78 -12.38 -4.55
C ALA A 157 -7.34 -11.15 -3.82
N CYS A 158 -6.49 -10.15 -3.57
CA CYS A 158 -6.91 -8.88 -2.97
C CYS A 158 -7.75 -8.06 -3.93
N VAL A 159 -7.31 -7.91 -5.19
CA VAL A 159 -8.07 -7.16 -6.20
C VAL A 159 -9.45 -7.76 -6.41
N LEU A 160 -9.56 -9.08 -6.62
CA LEU A 160 -10.86 -9.76 -6.78
C LEU A 160 -11.81 -9.53 -5.59
N ARG A 161 -11.26 -9.44 -4.37
CA ARG A 161 -12.05 -9.17 -3.18
C ARG A 161 -12.46 -7.70 -3.07
N LEU A 162 -11.58 -6.78 -3.47
CA LEU A 162 -11.86 -5.35 -3.48
C LEU A 162 -12.88 -4.99 -4.56
N GLU A 163 -12.83 -5.61 -5.74
CA GLU A 163 -13.86 -5.48 -6.79
C GLU A 163 -15.25 -5.85 -6.27
N LEU A 164 -15.33 -6.86 -5.39
CA LEU A 164 -16.61 -7.32 -4.84
C LEU A 164 -17.18 -6.38 -3.77
N TYR A 165 -16.33 -5.77 -2.94
CA TYR A 165 -16.76 -5.11 -1.71
C TYR A 165 -16.47 -3.61 -1.62
N HIS A 166 -15.54 -3.11 -2.43
CA HIS A 166 -15.09 -1.73 -2.45
C HIS A 166 -14.93 -1.16 -3.88
N PRO A 167 -15.90 -1.41 -4.80
CA PRO A 167 -15.86 -0.81 -6.13
C PRO A 167 -16.01 0.71 -6.03
N TRP A 168 -15.55 1.43 -7.05
CA TRP A 168 -15.95 2.81 -7.26
C TRP A 168 -17.45 2.86 -7.53
N VAL A 169 -18.16 3.72 -6.80
CA VAL A 169 -19.58 3.97 -7.00
C VAL A 169 -19.70 5.45 -7.31
N GLU A 170 -20.09 5.77 -8.54
CA GLU A 170 -20.40 7.14 -8.93
C GLU A 170 -21.60 7.62 -8.11
N ASP A 171 -21.41 8.71 -7.36
CA ASP A 171 -22.43 9.25 -6.50
C ASP A 171 -23.45 10.03 -7.33
N ASP A 172 -24.50 9.33 -7.77
CA ASP A 172 -25.62 9.91 -8.52
C ASP A 172 -26.53 10.79 -7.62
N ASP A 173 -26.39 10.69 -6.29
CA ASP A 173 -27.25 11.39 -5.33
C ASP A 173 -26.51 12.54 -4.63
N ILE A 174 -26.63 13.73 -5.21
CA ILE A 174 -26.11 15.00 -4.67
C ILE A 174 -26.51 15.32 -3.22
N TRP A 175 -27.39 14.52 -2.59
CA TRP A 175 -27.87 14.69 -1.22
C TRP A 175 -27.34 13.64 -0.23
N GLU A 176 -26.80 12.50 -0.69
CA GLU A 176 -26.10 11.53 0.16
C GLU A 176 -24.60 11.74 0.00
N GLU A 177 -24.02 12.67 0.78
CA GLU A 177 -22.56 12.80 0.84
C GLU A 177 -21.94 11.53 1.45
N GLY A 178 -21.57 10.58 0.59
CA GLY A 178 -20.66 9.50 0.94
C GLY A 178 -19.26 10.05 1.26
N PRO A 179 -18.39 9.27 1.92
CA PRO A 179 -16.98 9.66 2.00
C PRO A 179 -16.43 9.80 0.58
N PRO A 180 -15.78 10.93 0.24
CA PRO A 180 -15.43 11.27 -1.14
C PRO A 180 -14.40 10.32 -1.80
N PHE A 181 -13.91 9.33 -1.06
CA PHE A 181 -12.85 8.40 -1.45
C PHE A 181 -13.28 6.93 -1.30
N GLY A 182 -14.58 6.68 -1.11
CA GLY A 182 -15.12 5.37 -0.76
C GLY A 182 -15.02 5.04 0.74
N LEU A 183 -15.58 3.90 1.11
CA LEU A 183 -15.61 3.44 2.49
C LEU A 183 -14.19 3.05 2.94
N PRO A 184 -13.79 3.36 4.20
CA PRO A 184 -12.51 2.93 4.73
C PRO A 184 -12.33 1.40 4.65
N VAL A 185 -11.17 0.98 4.14
CA VAL A 185 -10.83 -0.43 3.94
C VAL A 185 -9.99 -0.95 5.12
N PRO A 186 -10.47 -1.93 5.90
CA PRO A 186 -9.66 -2.54 6.95
C PRO A 186 -8.56 -3.44 6.37
N ARG A 187 -7.45 -3.55 7.09
CA ARG A 187 -6.27 -4.32 6.68
C ARG A 187 -6.57 -5.79 6.40
N GLU A 188 -7.52 -6.38 7.13
CA GLU A 188 -7.95 -7.77 6.98
C GLU A 188 -8.57 -8.07 5.62
N VAL A 189 -9.02 -7.05 4.87
CA VAL A 189 -9.44 -7.23 3.47
C VAL A 189 -8.30 -7.77 2.62
N LEU A 190 -7.05 -7.41 2.94
CA LEU A 190 -5.87 -7.85 2.19
C LEU A 190 -5.28 -9.17 2.70
N ASP A 191 -5.95 -9.88 3.62
CA ASP A 191 -5.53 -11.22 4.05
C ASP A 191 -6.37 -12.29 3.33
N PRO A 192 -5.82 -13.01 2.33
CA PRO A 192 -6.56 -14.04 1.61
C PRO A 192 -7.13 -15.14 2.50
N SER A 193 -6.54 -15.38 3.67
CA SER A 193 -7.00 -16.39 4.63
C SER A 193 -8.11 -15.88 5.56
N PHE A 194 -8.32 -14.57 5.64
CA PHE A 194 -9.37 -13.97 6.43
C PHE A 194 -10.70 -14.00 5.67
N SER A 195 -11.74 -14.53 6.32
CA SER A 195 -13.11 -14.53 5.81
C SER A 195 -13.73 -13.15 6.01
N TYR A 196 -13.40 -12.21 5.13
CA TYR A 196 -13.88 -10.84 5.20
C TYR A 196 -15.39 -10.74 4.95
N ASP A 197 -16.05 -9.93 5.77
CA ASP A 197 -17.46 -9.54 5.65
C ASP A 197 -17.52 -8.02 5.87
N PRO A 198 -18.00 -7.23 4.89
CA PRO A 198 -18.11 -5.78 4.98
C PRO A 198 -18.88 -5.27 6.21
N GLU A 199 -19.83 -6.04 6.73
CA GLU A 199 -20.58 -5.64 7.94
C GLU A 199 -19.67 -5.50 9.17
N ASN A 200 -18.54 -6.21 9.19
CA ASN A 200 -17.57 -6.16 10.28
C ASN A 200 -16.52 -5.05 10.13
N ALA A 201 -16.49 -4.35 8.99
CA ALA A 201 -15.44 -3.35 8.71
C ALA A 201 -15.32 -2.27 9.80
N PRO A 202 -16.42 -1.67 10.33
CA PRO A 202 -16.31 -0.67 11.39
C PRO A 202 -15.64 -1.20 12.67
N GLU A 203 -15.92 -2.46 13.04
CA GLU A 203 -15.32 -3.07 14.23
C GLU A 203 -13.82 -3.34 14.03
N LEU A 204 -13.43 -3.84 12.84
CA LEU A 204 -12.03 -4.08 12.50
C LEU A 204 -11.21 -2.79 12.54
N ILE A 205 -11.75 -1.71 11.97
CA ILE A 205 -11.13 -0.39 11.97
C ILE A 205 -11.01 0.17 13.40
N ASP A 206 -12.09 0.16 14.19
CA ASP A 206 -12.06 0.66 15.58
C ASP A 206 -11.04 -0.13 16.42
N ARG A 207 -10.99 -1.46 16.25
CA ARG A 207 -10.02 -2.32 16.92
C ARG A 207 -8.59 -1.96 16.55
N PHE A 208 -8.31 -1.76 15.26
CA PHE A 208 -7.01 -1.32 14.78
C PHE A 208 -6.62 0.04 15.36
N LEU A 209 -7.49 1.05 15.26
CA LEU A 209 -7.21 2.40 15.77
C LEU A 209 -6.95 2.42 17.28
N ARG A 210 -7.67 1.61 18.07
CA ARG A 210 -7.42 1.47 19.52
C ARG A 210 -6.12 0.77 19.86
N SER A 211 -5.57 -0.01 18.94
CA SER A 211 -4.29 -0.68 19.11
C SER A 211 -3.10 0.25 18.86
N LEU A 212 -3.32 1.36 18.16
CA LEU A 212 -2.28 2.35 17.87
C LEU A 212 -1.82 3.04 19.15
N ASN A 213 -0.52 3.25 19.25
CA ASN A 213 0.08 3.99 20.35
C ASN A 213 0.33 5.44 19.93
N PRO A 214 -0.39 6.42 20.47
CA PRO A 214 -0.24 7.84 20.10
C PRO A 214 1.10 8.44 20.51
#